data_AF-A0AA87DCN0-F1
#
_entry.id   AF-A0AA87DCN0-F1
#
_cell.length_a   1.000
_cell.length_b   1.000
_cell.length_c   1.000
_cell.angle_alpha   90.00
_cell.angle_beta   90.00
_cell.angle_gamma   90.00
#
_symmetry.space_group_name_H-M   'P 1'
#
loop_
_entity.id
_entity.type
_entity.pdbx_description
1 polymer ?
#
loop_
_entity_poly.entity_id
_entity_poly.type
_entity_poly.pdbx_seq_one_letter_code
_entity_poly.pdbx_strand_id
1 'polypeptide(L)'
;MRGKINTNDSFIQKLQNDVEKYKTNPERRKELMDYQMKLDDMRYIGKKTGKEEERIDAIKKMIGRYRQFNADDEKILNLLIQDYGNDFSQEELKQFIKEN
;
A
#
# COMPACT_ATOMS: atom_id res chain seq x y z
N MET A 1 7.94 44.30 -23.32
CA MET A 1 6.59 43.99 -23.86
C MET A 1 6.43 42.47 -23.88
N ARG A 2 5.47 41.89 -23.14
CA ARG A 2 5.13 40.46 -23.29
C ARG A 2 4.42 40.32 -24.65
N GLY A 3 5.03 39.60 -25.59
CA GLY A 3 4.46 39.37 -26.91
C GLY A 3 3.06 38.76 -26.79
N LYS A 4 2.07 39.40 -27.39
CA LYS A 4 0.71 38.85 -27.47
C LYS A 4 0.78 37.61 -28.36
N ILE A 5 0.66 36.42 -27.76
CA ILE A 5 0.54 35.18 -28.52
C ILE A 5 -0.74 35.28 -29.36
N ASN A 6 -0.62 35.16 -30.68
CA ASN A 6 -1.77 35.19 -31.57
C ASN A 6 -2.48 33.83 -31.51
N THR A 7 -3.49 33.72 -30.64
CA THR A 7 -4.31 32.51 -30.48
C THR A 7 -5.20 32.19 -31.68
N ASN A 8 -5.26 33.07 -32.69
CA ASN A 8 -5.97 32.84 -33.95
C ASN A 8 -5.09 32.20 -35.05
N ASP A 9 -3.84 31.84 -34.74
CA ASP A 9 -3.02 31.04 -35.64
C ASP A 9 -3.66 29.64 -35.83
N SER A 10 -3.80 29.21 -37.08
CA SER A 10 -4.40 27.91 -37.42
C SER A 10 -3.68 26.73 -36.74
N PHE A 11 -2.39 26.87 -36.47
CA PHE A 11 -1.61 25.88 -35.73
C PHE A 11 -2.03 25.81 -34.26
N ILE A 12 -2.22 26.96 -33.62
CA ILE A 12 -2.65 27.04 -32.22
C ILE A 12 -4.08 26.51 -32.06
N GLN A 13 -4.97 26.79 -33.01
CA GLN A 13 -6.34 26.26 -33.00
C GLN A 13 -6.38 24.74 -33.22
N LYS A 14 -5.53 24.19 -34.09
CA LYS A 14 -5.40 22.72 -34.25
C LYS A 14 -4.94 22.06 -32.96
N LEU A 15 -3.92 22.61 -32.30
CA LEU A 15 -3.45 22.09 -31.02
C LEU A 15 -4.53 22.14 -29.94
N GLN A 16 -5.28 23.25 -29.86
CA GLN A 16 -6.39 23.37 -28.91
C GLN A 16 -7.49 22.34 -29.19
N ASN A 17 -7.90 22.18 -30.44
CA ASN A 17 -8.91 21.19 -30.83
C ASN A 17 -8.46 19.75 -30.57
N ASP A 18 -7.20 19.44 -30.84
CA ASP A 18 -6.66 18.11 -30.58
C ASP A 18 -6.63 17.84 -29.07
N VAL A 19 -6.16 18.80 -28.27
CA VAL A 19 -6.22 18.72 -26.80
C VAL A 19 -7.66 18.54 -26.31
N GLU A 20 -8.63 19.25 -26.88
CA GLU A 20 -10.03 19.14 -26.50
C GLU A 20 -10.62 17.75 -26.86
N LYS A 21 -10.27 17.21 -28.03
CA LYS A 21 -10.62 15.83 -28.42
C LYS A 21 -9.96 14.81 -27.50
N TYR A 22 -8.70 15.01 -27.12
CA TYR A 22 -8.01 14.16 -26.16
C TYR A 22 -8.68 14.17 -24.78
N LYS A 23 -9.17 15.32 -24.32
CA LYS A 23 -9.89 15.46 -23.04
C LYS A 23 -11.28 14.83 -23.05
N THR A 24 -11.96 14.87 -24.20
CA THR A 24 -13.35 14.43 -24.35
C THR A 24 -13.50 12.99 -24.83
N ASN A 25 -12.41 12.33 -25.26
CA ASN A 25 -12.44 10.94 -25.69
C ASN A 25 -12.83 10.00 -24.51
N PRO A 26 -13.99 9.32 -24.58
CA PRO A 26 -14.49 8.47 -23.50
C PRO A 26 -13.68 7.18 -23.31
N GLU A 27 -13.11 6.62 -24.38
CA GLU A 27 -12.28 5.41 -24.31
C GLU A 27 -10.97 5.69 -23.56
N ARG A 28 -10.29 6.79 -23.92
CA ARG A 28 -9.09 7.26 -23.21
C ARG A 28 -9.38 7.57 -21.74
N ARG A 29 -10.54 8.17 -21.44
CA ARG A 29 -10.95 8.45 -20.06
C ARG A 29 -11.14 7.16 -19.26
N LYS A 30 -11.74 6.14 -19.88
CA LYS A 30 -11.87 4.80 -19.30
C LYS A 30 -10.51 4.16 -19.07
N GLU A 31 -9.61 4.20 -20.06
CA GLU A 31 -8.24 3.66 -19.93
C GLU A 31 -7.48 4.30 -18.76
N LEU A 32 -7.57 5.63 -18.61
CA LEU A 32 -6.95 6.35 -17.50
C LEU A 32 -7.55 5.96 -16.15
N MET A 33 -8.88 5.79 -16.09
CA MET A 33 -9.56 5.34 -14.88
C MET A 33 -9.16 3.91 -14.50
N ASP A 34 -9.15 2.99 -15.47
CA ASP A 34 -8.73 1.60 -15.28
C ASP A 34 -7.26 1.52 -14.80
N TYR A 35 -6.39 2.37 -15.36
CA TYR A 35 -4.99 2.45 -14.95
C TYR A 35 -4.84 2.98 -13.52
N GLN A 36 -5.55 4.06 -13.18
CA GLN A 36 -5.53 4.64 -11.84
C GLN A 36 -6.05 3.63 -10.80
N MET A 37 -7.13 2.92 -11.12
CA MET A 37 -7.67 1.87 -10.26
C MET A 37 -6.65 0.77 -9.99
N LYS A 38 -5.94 0.27 -11.02
CA LYS A 38 -4.86 -0.71 -10.84
C LYS A 38 -3.74 -0.20 -9.94
N LEU A 39 -3.34 1.07 -10.10
CA LEU A 39 -2.31 1.67 -9.25
C LEU A 39 -2.76 1.77 -7.79
N ASP A 40 -4.03 2.12 -7.55
CA ASP A 40 -4.58 2.21 -6.21
C ASP A 40 -4.71 0.84 -5.54
N ASP A 41 -5.12 -0.19 -6.28
CA ASP A 41 -5.13 -1.58 -5.81
C ASP A 41 -3.72 -2.04 -5.44
N MET A 42 -2.73 -1.80 -6.31
CA MET A 42 -1.32 -2.13 -6.03
C MET A 42 -0.81 -1.42 -4.77
N ARG A 43 -1.15 -0.14 -4.59
CA ARG A 43 -0.80 0.63 -3.39
C ARG A 43 -1.47 0.07 -2.13
N TYR A 44 -2.74 -0.32 -2.23
CA TYR A 44 -3.47 -0.92 -1.12
C TYR A 44 -2.84 -2.25 -0.69
N ILE A 45 -2.56 -3.13 -1.67
CA ILE A 45 -1.89 -4.41 -1.43
C ILE A 45 -0.51 -4.17 -0.80
N GLY A 46 0.31 -3.29 -1.37
CA GLY A 46 1.65 -2.99 -0.86
C GLY A 46 1.64 -2.42 0.57
N LYS A 47 0.65 -1.56 0.90
CA LYS A 47 0.46 -1.08 2.28
C LYS A 47 0.04 -2.21 3.23
N LYS A 48 -0.80 -3.13 2.77
CA LYS A 48 -1.26 -4.26 3.59
C LYS A 48 -0.10 -5.22 3.88
N THR A 49 0.64 -5.62 2.85
CA THR A 49 1.81 -6.50 3.00
C THR A 49 2.89 -5.87 3.87
N GLY A 50 3.20 -4.58 3.67
CA GLY A 50 4.20 -3.89 4.50
C GLY A 50 3.81 -3.83 5.99
N LYS A 51 2.52 -3.63 6.30
CA LYS A 51 2.02 -3.68 7.69
C LYS A 51 2.12 -5.09 8.28
N GLU A 52 1.88 -6.11 7.47
CA GLU A 52 1.95 -7.51 7.89
C GLU A 52 3.40 -7.91 8.20
N GLU A 53 4.34 -7.55 7.33
CA GLU A 53 5.79 -7.74 7.56
C GLU A 53 6.27 -7.03 8.83
N GLU A 54 5.87 -5.76 9.03
CA GLU A 54 6.22 -4.99 10.22
C GLU A 54 5.68 -5.64 11.52
N ARG A 55 4.46 -6.17 11.48
CA ARG A 55 3.87 -6.90 12.60
C ARG A 55 4.62 -8.19 12.92
N ILE A 56 4.99 -8.96 11.89
CA ILE A 56 5.78 -10.19 12.06
C ILE A 56 7.14 -9.84 12.71
N ASP A 57 7.82 -8.81 12.22
CA ASP A 57 9.10 -8.38 12.80
C ASP A 57 8.96 -7.87 14.25
N ALA A 58 7.86 -7.21 14.57
CA ALA A 58 7.55 -6.80 15.94
C ALA A 58 7.35 -8.02 16.87
N ILE A 59 6.61 -9.03 16.42
CA ILE A 59 6.40 -10.30 17.15
C ILE A 59 7.75 -10.97 17.44
N LYS A 60 8.63 -11.11 16.44
CA LYS A 60 9.98 -11.70 16.61
C LYS A 60 10.80 -10.95 17.66
N LYS A 61 10.81 -9.62 17.61
CA LYS A 61 11.51 -8.78 18.61
C LYS A 61 10.91 -8.92 20.02
N MET A 62 9.60 -9.14 20.12
CA MET A 62 8.91 -9.36 21.40
C MET A 62 9.30 -10.71 22.01
N ILE A 63 9.25 -11.78 21.21
CA ILE A 63 9.68 -13.13 21.64
C ILE A 63 11.12 -13.08 22.17
N GLY A 64 12.04 -12.47 21.41
CA GLY A 64 13.43 -12.32 21.82
C GLY A 64 13.58 -11.57 23.15
N ARG A 65 12.83 -10.48 23.36
CA ARG A 65 12.83 -9.74 24.62
C ARG A 65 12.26 -10.54 25.78
N TYR A 66 11.16 -11.27 25.58
CA TYR A 66 10.59 -12.09 26.66
C TYR A 66 11.49 -13.24 27.07
N ARG A 67 12.21 -13.85 26.12
CA ARG A 67 13.24 -14.84 26.43
C ARG A 67 14.41 -14.25 27.21
N GLN A 68 14.84 -13.02 26.90
CA GLN A 68 15.84 -12.32 27.71
C GLN A 68 15.39 -12.10 29.17
N PHE A 69 14.08 -12.03 29.41
CA PHE A 69 13.48 -11.97 30.74
C PHE A 69 13.14 -13.34 31.34
N ASN A 70 13.63 -14.44 30.75
CA ASN A 70 13.37 -15.83 31.17
C ASN A 70 11.86 -16.18 31.24
N ALA A 71 11.04 -15.58 30.37
CA ALA A 71 9.66 -16.03 30.21
C ALA A 71 9.64 -17.40 29.50
N ASP A 72 8.79 -18.31 29.99
CA ASP A 72 8.50 -19.57 29.30
C ASP A 72 7.62 -19.35 28.06
N ASP A 73 7.60 -20.34 27.17
CA ASP A 73 6.86 -20.27 25.90
C ASP A 73 5.34 -20.15 26.11
N GLU A 74 4.78 -20.67 27.20
CA GLU A 74 3.34 -20.52 27.51
C GLU A 74 2.99 -19.08 27.85
N LYS A 75 3.83 -18.42 28.65
CA LYS A 75 3.69 -17.02 29.02
C LYS A 75 3.89 -16.11 27.81
N ILE A 76 4.87 -16.41 26.97
CA ILE A 76 5.08 -15.69 25.70
C ILE A 76 3.85 -15.83 24.80
N LEU A 77 3.30 -17.04 24.67
CA LEU A 77 2.10 -17.29 23.87
C LEU A 77 0.90 -16.49 24.38
N ASN A 78 0.66 -16.48 25.70
CA ASN A 78 -0.45 -15.72 26.28
C ASN A 78 -0.32 -14.20 26.01
N LEU A 79 0.89 -13.66 26.11
CA LEU A 79 1.16 -12.25 25.80
C LEU A 79 0.95 -11.95 24.31
N LEU A 80 1.39 -12.83 23.42
CA LEU A 80 1.15 -12.68 21.98
C LEU A 80 -0.34 -12.80 21.61
N ILE A 81 -1.11 -13.69 22.26
CA ILE A 81 -2.55 -13.78 22.04
C ILE A 81 -3.26 -12.49 22.47
N GLN A 82 -2.85 -11.90 23.60
CA GLN A 82 -3.42 -10.66 24.08
C GLN A 82 -3.17 -9.49 23.11
N ASP A 83 -1.96 -9.39 22.57
CA ASP A 83 -1.57 -8.24 21.74
C ASP A 83 -1.92 -8.43 20.25
N TYR A 84 -1.91 -9.68 19.75
CA TYR A 84 -2.01 -10.00 18.32
C TYR A 84 -3.08 -11.05 17.97
N GLY A 85 -3.88 -11.53 18.93
CA GLY A 85 -4.89 -12.57 18.67
C GLY A 85 -6.03 -12.16 17.73
N ASN A 86 -6.19 -10.88 17.44
CA ASN A 86 -7.11 -10.38 16.41
C ASN A 86 -6.51 -10.42 15.00
N ASP A 87 -5.18 -10.44 14.89
CA ASP A 87 -4.45 -10.39 13.62
C ASP A 87 -3.89 -11.76 13.23
N PHE A 88 -3.58 -12.63 14.19
CA PHE A 88 -3.01 -13.96 13.98
C PHE A 88 -3.73 -15.03 14.80
N SER A 89 -3.83 -16.22 14.23
CA SER A 89 -4.34 -17.39 14.94
C SER A 89 -3.35 -17.87 16.01
N GLN A 90 -3.87 -18.60 17.00
CA GLN A 90 -3.04 -19.17 18.06
C GLN A 90 -1.99 -20.16 17.51
N GLU A 91 -2.28 -20.83 16.40
CA GLU A 91 -1.34 -21.75 15.74
C GLU A 91 -0.18 -21.00 15.09
N GLU A 92 -0.45 -19.89 14.41
CA GLU A 92 0.59 -19.02 13.83
C GLU A 92 1.49 -18.41 14.92
N LEU A 93 0.90 -17.94 16.02
CA LEU A 93 1.67 -17.42 17.15
C LEU A 93 2.57 -18.48 17.78
N LYS A 94 2.08 -19.72 17.92
CA LYS A 94 2.91 -20.86 18.36
C LYS A 94 4.05 -21.14 17.39
N GLN A 95 3.81 -21.02 16.09
CA GLN A 95 4.83 -21.22 15.09
C GLN A 95 5.91 -20.13 15.18
N PHE A 96 5.54 -18.86 15.35
CA PHE A 96 6.50 -17.77 15.54
C PHE A 96 7.40 -17.98 16.78
N ILE A 97 6.85 -18.50 17.89
CA ILE A 97 7.63 -18.83 19.08
C ILE A 97 8.61 -19.96 18.81
N LYS A 98 8.25 -20.98 18.02
CA LYS A 98 9.16 -22.10 17.70
C LYS A 98 10.31 -21.70 16.78
N GLU A 99 10.07 -20.75 15.87
CA GLU A 99 11.03 -20.32 14.86
C GLU A 99 12.05 -19.27 15.35
N ASN A 100 11.76 -18.61 16.47
CA ASN A 100 12.60 -17.58 17.09
C ASN A 100 13.05 -18.02 18.47
#